data_AF-A0A852WEP2-F1
#
_entry.id   AF-A0A852WEP2-F1
#
_cell.length_a   1.000
_cell.length_b   1.000
_cell.length_c   1.000
_cell.angle_alpha   90.00
_cell.angle_beta   90.00
_cell.angle_gamma   90.00
#
_symmetry.space_group_name_H-M   'P 1'
#
loop_
_entity.id
_entity.type
_entity.pdbx_description
1 polymer ?
#
loop_
_entity_poly.entity_id
_entity_poly.type
_entity_poly.pdbx_seq_one_letter_code
_entity_poly.pdbx_strand_id
1 'polypeptide(L)'
;MSARSRQGGLMALLSARIRGRLARGEEGYVAVTVAIMLTVLLGFCAFAVDVGNWYFTGQRAQRAADAAALAGVPFLPNDPTSAFAFAQSQATKNDFSNGGANTVTPSIDGRPTRLRVTINTTVTNQFGWLMGVPTTTVSRTAVADYAGPVPMGSPCNEYGQDPDAGSNKSANCNNTAAFWANVGSKNATKGSGDAFQNGVCAAGNDGCVSGVNADYDPNGYVYLVNITAPVTNLQIEAFDPAQVVVGDHCDAGNLSAAKNLGANAPPGITDASTRYAPNDGPWCTGDAIINGGNGLVKTQFTVYSPGANTWDPLSWPVACNKQFLPFNGDLSKALDKRQPNGTVFNYNGVADNFRRWVNLCSIPGTVPAGTYAVQVKTNGLGADGEGGHNRFGLRAYGSGSSDKDNISVAGFNKMAMYGNTPNGRTKFFLARVPSGAHGQLFNVRLFDIGDGAVSGSTIQVLPPSETGGTFPGCVGTGPSIGTGNLTDCTISVDSSYNGKWEKISVPIPQTYSCTDSSPTGCWVRLEFYYGSGSTPNDTTSWTANIEGDPVRLVQ
;
A
#
# COMPACT_ATOMS: atom_id res chain seq x y z
N MET A 1 -91.51 26.00 32.98
CA MET A 1 -91.56 25.39 34.33
C MET A 1 -90.35 25.88 35.12
N SER A 2 -90.59 26.44 36.31
CA SER A 2 -89.65 26.68 37.43
C SER A 2 -88.41 27.56 37.12
N ALA A 3 -88.28 28.86 37.45
CA ALA A 3 -88.70 29.70 38.59
C ALA A 3 -88.20 29.25 39.97
N ARG A 4 -87.12 29.89 40.46
CA ARG A 4 -86.93 30.46 41.84
C ARG A 4 -85.49 30.99 42.00
N SER A 5 -85.26 32.29 42.20
CA SER A 5 -85.29 33.05 43.49
C SER A 5 -83.92 33.01 44.21
N ARG A 6 -83.30 34.06 44.76
CA ARG A 6 -83.75 35.40 45.19
C ARG A 6 -82.52 36.24 45.63
N GLN A 7 -82.66 37.56 45.53
CA GLN A 7 -82.20 38.65 46.44
C GLN A 7 -80.67 38.87 46.65
N GLY A 8 -80.14 40.08 46.77
CA GLY A 8 -80.73 41.43 46.81
C GLY A 8 -79.89 42.39 47.67
N GLY A 9 -79.70 43.63 47.19
CA GLY A 9 -79.37 44.85 47.96
C GLY A 9 -77.90 45.10 48.30
N LEU A 10 -77.41 46.32 48.54
CA LEU A 10 -77.77 47.70 48.20
C LEU A 10 -76.58 48.55 48.76
N MET A 11 -76.30 49.71 48.16
CA MET A 11 -75.59 50.88 48.72
C MET A 11 -74.09 50.79 49.08
N ALA A 12 -73.28 51.67 48.48
CA ALA A 12 -72.96 52.97 49.10
C ALA A 12 -72.13 53.86 48.15
N LEU A 13 -72.54 55.12 48.05
CA LEU A 13 -71.82 56.25 47.46
C LEU A 13 -70.50 56.51 48.19
N LEU A 14 -69.48 57.07 47.51
CA LEU A 14 -68.77 58.28 47.94
C LEU A 14 -67.70 58.73 46.94
N SER A 15 -67.98 59.86 46.30
CA SER A 15 -67.08 61.00 45.99
C SER A 15 -65.57 60.83 46.26
N ALA A 16 -64.75 61.05 45.23
CA ALA A 16 -63.83 62.21 45.20
C ALA A 16 -63.10 62.30 43.85
N ARG A 17 -63.31 63.41 43.15
CA ARG A 17 -62.35 63.92 42.16
C ARG A 17 -61.06 64.28 42.90
N ILE A 18 -59.93 63.70 42.51
CA ILE A 18 -58.61 64.30 42.75
C ILE A 18 -57.89 64.38 41.41
N ARG A 19 -57.99 65.55 40.79
CA ARG A 19 -56.99 66.04 39.83
C ARG A 19 -55.71 66.28 40.64
N GLY A 20 -54.77 65.35 40.57
CA GLY A 20 -53.46 65.44 41.21
C GLY A 20 -52.34 65.49 40.17
N ARG A 21 -52.00 66.72 39.76
CA ARG A 21 -50.70 67.20 39.25
C ARG A 21 -49.73 66.16 38.65
N LEU A 22 -49.54 66.26 37.33
CA LEU A 22 -48.31 65.89 36.63
C LEU A 22 -47.12 66.52 37.35
N ALA A 23 -46.40 65.72 38.14
CA ALA A 23 -45.10 66.08 38.66
C ALA A 23 -44.10 65.96 37.50
N ARG A 24 -43.60 67.09 37.00
CA ARG A 24 -42.34 67.16 36.27
C ARG A 24 -41.22 66.79 37.24
N GLY A 25 -40.85 65.52 37.27
CA GLY A 25 -39.62 65.03 37.88
C GLY A 25 -38.65 64.58 36.80
N GLU A 26 -37.35 64.73 37.02
CA GLU A 26 -36.27 64.25 36.15
C GLU A 26 -36.19 62.70 36.04
N GLU A 27 -37.24 61.98 36.43
CA GLU A 27 -37.32 60.52 36.49
C GLU A 27 -37.32 59.84 35.11
N GLY A 28 -37.63 60.58 34.03
CA GLY A 28 -37.54 60.06 32.65
C GLY A 28 -36.11 59.94 32.11
N TYR A 29 -35.19 60.79 32.59
CA TYR A 29 -33.80 60.80 32.10
C TYR A 29 -33.04 59.53 32.53
N VAL A 30 -33.28 59.06 33.75
CA VAL A 30 -32.70 57.81 34.26
C VAL A 30 -33.16 56.62 33.40
N ALA A 31 -34.45 56.54 33.07
CA ALA A 31 -34.98 55.48 32.23
C ALA A 31 -34.35 55.47 30.82
N VAL A 32 -34.17 56.63 30.20
CA VAL A 32 -33.52 56.76 28.88
C VAL A 32 -32.03 56.38 28.95
N THR A 33 -31.31 56.85 29.97
CA THR A 33 -29.88 56.57 30.16
C THR A 33 -29.63 55.08 30.42
N VAL A 34 -30.46 54.46 31.26
CA VAL A 34 -30.41 53.02 31.54
C VAL A 34 -30.71 52.22 30.27
N ALA A 35 -31.71 52.60 29.48
CA ALA A 35 -32.03 51.92 28.22
C ALA A 35 -30.87 51.97 27.22
N ILE A 36 -30.20 53.13 27.09
CA ILE A 36 -29.03 53.28 26.21
C ILE A 36 -27.86 52.44 26.73
N MET A 37 -27.53 52.53 28.03
CA MET A 37 -26.41 51.77 28.62
C MET A 37 -26.65 50.27 28.58
N LEU A 38 -27.88 49.80 28.83
CA LEU A 38 -28.24 48.40 28.72
C LEU A 38 -28.04 47.89 27.29
N THR A 39 -28.42 48.69 26.28
CA THR A 39 -28.20 48.32 24.87
C THR A 39 -26.72 48.18 24.55
N VAL A 40 -25.88 49.09 25.05
CA VAL A 40 -24.41 49.03 24.88
C VAL A 40 -23.83 47.79 25.58
N LEU A 41 -24.24 47.51 26.82
CA LEU A 41 -23.79 46.33 27.56
C LEU A 41 -24.19 45.03 26.87
N LEU A 42 -25.42 44.93 26.36
CA LEU A 42 -25.88 43.77 25.59
C LEU A 42 -25.12 43.63 24.26
N GLY A 43 -24.72 44.74 23.64
CA GLY A 43 -23.81 44.73 22.48
C GLY A 43 -22.46 44.10 22.81
N PHE A 44 -21.87 44.42 23.97
CA PHE A 44 -20.64 43.77 24.44
C PHE A 44 -20.85 42.28 24.79
N CYS A 45 -22.00 41.92 25.36
CA CYS A 45 -22.34 40.50 25.59
C CYS A 45 -22.46 39.72 24.28
N ALA A 46 -23.10 40.31 23.26
CA ALA A 46 -23.15 39.72 21.92
C ALA A 46 -21.75 39.51 21.34
N PHE A 47 -20.89 40.51 21.45
CA PHE A 47 -19.51 40.34 21.00
C PHE A 47 -18.78 39.24 21.78
N ALA A 48 -18.77 39.27 23.12
CA ALA A 48 -17.99 38.32 23.91
C ALA A 48 -18.50 36.88 23.79
N VAL A 49 -19.82 36.68 23.90
CA VAL A 49 -20.43 35.33 23.95
C VAL A 49 -20.65 34.76 22.56
N ASP A 50 -21.22 35.54 21.63
CA ASP A 50 -21.55 35.00 20.30
C ASP A 50 -20.28 34.77 19.47
N VAL A 51 -19.34 35.73 19.45
CA VAL A 51 -18.06 35.53 18.75
C VAL A 51 -17.25 34.41 19.41
N GLY A 52 -17.21 34.34 20.74
CA GLY A 52 -16.58 33.23 21.47
C GLY A 52 -17.16 31.86 21.05
N ASN A 53 -18.49 31.78 20.93
CA ASN A 53 -19.17 30.57 20.46
C ASN A 53 -18.89 30.26 18.98
N TRP A 54 -18.75 31.27 18.12
CA TRP A 54 -18.36 31.07 16.71
C TRP A 54 -16.95 30.49 16.60
N TYR A 55 -16.01 30.98 17.40
CA TYR A 55 -14.64 30.45 17.43
C TYR A 55 -14.61 29.01 17.95
N PHE A 56 -15.30 28.73 19.06
CA PHE A 56 -15.39 27.38 19.63
C PHE A 56 -16.02 26.40 18.65
N THR A 57 -17.17 26.76 18.06
CA THR A 57 -17.85 25.95 17.05
C THR A 57 -16.99 25.78 15.80
N GLY A 58 -16.30 26.83 15.37
CA GLY A 58 -15.36 26.78 14.25
C GLY A 58 -14.19 25.84 14.47
N GLN A 59 -13.65 25.74 15.69
CA GLN A 59 -12.59 24.77 15.99
C GLN A 59 -13.11 23.33 15.97
N ARG A 60 -14.33 23.09 16.48
CA ARG A 60 -14.98 21.77 16.39
C ARG A 60 -15.25 21.39 14.93
N ALA A 61 -15.79 22.32 14.14
CA ALA A 61 -16.07 22.10 12.72
C ALA A 61 -14.78 21.83 11.91
N GLN A 62 -13.67 22.51 12.23
CA GLN A 62 -12.38 22.24 11.59
C GLN A 62 -11.90 20.82 11.89
N ARG A 63 -11.87 20.41 13.18
CA ARG A 63 -11.47 19.04 13.56
C ARG A 63 -12.34 17.98 12.90
N ALA A 64 -13.64 18.23 12.78
CA ALA A 64 -14.57 17.35 12.09
C ALA A 64 -14.30 17.28 10.58
N ALA A 65 -13.99 18.42 9.93
CA ALA A 65 -13.63 18.47 8.52
C ALA A 65 -12.31 17.72 8.26
N ASP A 66 -11.31 17.92 9.11
CA ASP A 66 -10.01 17.23 9.04
C ASP A 66 -10.19 15.70 9.14
N ALA A 67 -10.93 15.25 10.17
CA ALA A 67 -11.22 13.83 10.37
C ALA A 67 -12.04 13.23 9.22
N ALA A 68 -13.02 13.96 8.69
CA ALA A 68 -13.83 13.54 7.57
C ALA A 68 -13.00 13.42 6.27
N ALA A 69 -12.13 14.38 6.00
CA ALA A 69 -11.25 14.36 4.84
C ALA A 69 -10.26 13.18 4.92
N LEU A 70 -9.59 12.98 6.06
CA LEU A 70 -8.63 11.89 6.27
C LEU A 70 -9.26 10.50 6.16
N ALA A 71 -10.53 10.35 6.53
CA ALA A 71 -11.19 9.06 6.48
C ALA A 71 -11.84 8.72 5.13
N GLY A 72 -12.22 9.72 4.34
CA GLY A 72 -12.78 9.51 3.02
C GLY A 72 -11.72 9.38 1.93
N VAL A 73 -10.62 10.13 2.04
CA VAL A 73 -9.59 10.18 0.99
C VAL A 73 -8.95 8.81 0.65
N PRO A 74 -8.84 7.81 1.55
CA PRO A 74 -8.22 6.53 1.21
C PRO A 74 -8.94 5.74 0.10
N PHE A 75 -10.23 6.00 -0.11
CA PHE A 75 -11.02 5.37 -1.17
C PHE A 75 -10.78 6.00 -2.56
N LEU A 76 -10.08 7.14 -2.62
CA LEU A 76 -9.73 7.81 -3.86
C LEU A 76 -8.46 7.22 -4.49
N PRO A 77 -8.32 7.28 -5.83
CA PRO A 77 -9.28 7.81 -6.80
C PRO A 77 -10.37 6.81 -7.21
N ASN A 78 -10.26 5.55 -6.77
CA ASN A 78 -10.98 4.41 -7.35
C ASN A 78 -12.48 4.39 -6.99
N ASP A 79 -12.86 4.83 -5.80
CA ASP A 79 -14.24 4.83 -5.32
C ASP A 79 -14.65 6.15 -4.64
N PRO A 80 -14.97 7.20 -5.43
CA PRO A 80 -15.46 8.46 -4.89
C PRO A 80 -16.77 8.33 -4.11
N THR A 81 -17.59 7.34 -4.43
CA THR A 81 -18.89 7.14 -3.76
C THR A 81 -18.67 6.73 -2.31
N SER A 82 -17.83 5.73 -2.07
CA SER A 82 -17.43 5.33 -0.73
C SER A 82 -16.64 6.42 -0.02
N ALA A 83 -15.75 7.15 -0.72
CA ALA A 83 -15.03 8.28 -0.16
C ALA A 83 -15.98 9.33 0.46
N PHE A 84 -17.02 9.71 -0.28
CA PHE A 84 -18.00 10.70 0.16
C PHE A 84 -18.90 10.19 1.30
N ALA A 85 -19.28 8.92 1.26
CA ALA A 85 -20.07 8.28 2.30
C ALA A 85 -19.29 8.18 3.63
N PHE A 86 -18.03 7.75 3.58
CA PHE A 86 -17.16 7.66 4.75
C PHE A 86 -16.85 9.04 5.35
N ALA A 87 -16.59 10.05 4.52
CA ALA A 87 -16.39 11.43 4.99
C ALA A 87 -17.62 11.94 5.76
N GLN A 88 -18.84 11.74 5.23
CA GLN A 88 -20.08 12.13 5.91
C GLN A 88 -20.33 11.33 7.20
N SER A 89 -20.03 10.02 7.20
CA SER A 89 -20.11 9.17 8.40
C SER A 89 -19.19 9.67 9.51
N GLN A 90 -17.96 10.06 9.17
CA GLN A 90 -17.02 10.58 10.16
C GLN A 90 -17.36 11.99 10.63
N ALA A 91 -17.87 12.87 9.77
CA ALA A 91 -18.40 14.16 10.20
C ALA A 91 -19.55 13.97 11.21
N THR A 92 -20.43 12.99 10.97
CA THR A 92 -21.52 12.62 11.89
C THR A 92 -21.00 12.16 13.26
N LYS A 93 -19.93 11.35 13.29
CA LYS A 93 -19.26 10.93 14.54
C LYS A 93 -18.63 12.08 15.32
N ASN A 94 -18.40 13.22 14.66
CA ASN A 94 -17.89 14.46 15.26
C ASN A 94 -19.00 15.51 15.49
N ASP A 95 -20.26 15.09 15.57
CA ASP A 95 -21.45 15.92 15.80
C ASP A 95 -21.86 16.85 14.64
N PHE A 96 -21.33 16.62 13.43
CA PHE A 96 -21.69 17.36 12.22
C PHE A 96 -22.41 16.43 11.23
N SER A 97 -23.59 15.94 11.61
CA SER A 97 -24.46 15.18 10.69
C SER A 97 -24.96 16.07 9.57
N ASN A 98 -24.95 15.59 8.32
CA ASN A 98 -25.50 16.35 7.20
C ASN A 98 -27.03 16.49 7.33
N GLY A 99 -27.53 17.73 7.37
CA GLY A 99 -28.94 18.05 7.60
C GLY A 99 -29.17 18.93 8.84
N GLY A 100 -30.35 19.55 8.91
CA GLY A 100 -30.71 20.47 9.99
C GLY A 100 -29.86 21.75 9.95
N ALA A 101 -29.09 21.99 11.02
CA ALA A 101 -28.20 23.15 11.13
C ALA A 101 -26.87 22.99 10.38
N ASN A 102 -26.57 21.80 9.84
CA ASN A 102 -25.28 21.48 9.27
C ASN A 102 -25.41 21.05 7.81
N THR A 103 -24.42 21.42 6.99
CA THR A 103 -24.22 20.89 5.63
C THR A 103 -22.78 20.37 5.53
N VAL A 104 -22.63 19.10 5.16
CA VAL A 104 -21.31 18.46 4.95
C VAL A 104 -21.16 18.12 3.47
N THR A 105 -20.19 18.77 2.81
CA THR A 105 -19.98 18.64 1.38
C THR A 105 -18.59 18.08 1.08
N PRO A 106 -18.46 16.76 0.87
CA PRO A 106 -17.26 16.17 0.31
C PRO A 106 -17.18 16.39 -1.22
N SER A 107 -16.00 16.65 -1.75
CA SER A 107 -15.75 16.86 -3.19
C SER A 107 -14.29 16.58 -3.56
N ILE A 108 -14.02 16.22 -4.82
CA ILE A 108 -12.64 16.08 -5.34
C ILE A 108 -11.96 17.45 -5.45
N ASP A 109 -10.71 17.56 -5.01
CA ASP A 109 -9.97 18.84 -4.96
C ASP A 109 -8.87 18.94 -6.04
N GLY A 110 -9.29 19.17 -7.29
CA GLY A 110 -8.39 19.42 -8.43
C GLY A 110 -7.52 18.23 -8.88
N ARG A 111 -7.18 17.30 -7.98
CA ARG A 111 -6.49 16.03 -8.24
C ARG A 111 -7.40 14.87 -7.84
N PRO A 112 -7.40 13.75 -8.58
CA PRO A 112 -8.27 12.61 -8.29
C PRO A 112 -7.94 11.91 -6.97
N THR A 113 -6.77 12.15 -6.37
CA THR A 113 -6.34 11.61 -5.06
C THR A 113 -6.70 12.52 -3.88
N ARG A 114 -7.28 13.70 -4.11
CA ARG A 114 -7.57 14.68 -3.06
C ARG A 114 -9.05 14.79 -2.75
N LEU A 115 -9.36 14.75 -1.47
CA LEU A 115 -10.70 14.94 -0.94
C LEU A 115 -10.76 16.24 -0.15
N ARG A 116 -11.57 17.19 -0.62
CA ARG A 116 -12.00 18.37 0.13
C ARG A 116 -13.29 18.04 0.88
N VAL A 117 -13.34 18.39 2.16
CA VAL A 117 -14.57 18.35 2.95
C VAL A 117 -14.84 19.74 3.51
N THR A 118 -16.01 20.29 3.18
CA THR A 118 -16.49 21.56 3.73
C THR A 118 -17.65 21.30 4.68
N ILE A 119 -17.55 21.81 5.89
CA ILE A 119 -18.61 21.78 6.90
C ILE A 119 -19.12 23.21 7.10
N ASN A 120 -20.39 23.41 6.80
CA ASN A 120 -21.13 24.63 7.14
C ASN A 120 -22.06 24.32 8.32
N THR A 121 -22.02 25.14 9.36
CA THR A 121 -22.91 24.99 10.53
C THR A 121 -23.56 26.33 10.89
N THR A 122 -24.87 26.32 11.10
CA THR A 122 -25.63 27.50 11.51
C THR A 122 -25.69 27.55 13.03
N VAL A 123 -25.02 28.54 13.61
CA VAL A 123 -24.98 28.78 15.05
C VAL A 123 -26.05 29.79 15.43
N THR A 124 -26.83 29.50 16.47
CA THR A 124 -27.79 30.46 17.03
C THR A 124 -27.05 31.44 17.96
N ASN A 125 -27.25 32.74 17.74
CA ASN A 125 -26.67 33.80 18.56
C ASN A 125 -27.54 34.06 19.78
N GLN A 126 -26.94 34.10 20.96
CA GLN A 126 -27.59 34.32 22.25
C GLN A 126 -28.03 35.79 22.42
N PHE A 127 -27.21 36.75 21.96
CA PHE A 127 -27.50 38.18 22.06
C PHE A 127 -27.55 38.88 20.69
N GLY A 128 -26.94 38.30 19.65
CA GLY A 128 -26.94 38.85 18.29
C GLY A 128 -28.32 39.09 17.68
N TRP A 129 -29.37 38.39 18.15
CA TRP A 129 -30.75 38.65 17.74
C TRP A 129 -31.21 40.09 18.04
N LEU A 130 -30.67 40.73 19.08
CA LEU A 130 -30.95 42.13 19.44
C LEU A 130 -30.46 43.11 18.36
N MET A 131 -29.45 42.70 17.59
CA MET A 131 -28.88 43.46 16.47
C MET A 131 -29.40 42.97 15.11
N GLY A 132 -30.47 42.16 15.09
CA GLY A 132 -31.04 41.61 13.85
C GLY A 132 -30.27 40.42 13.26
N VAL A 133 -29.33 39.82 14.01
CA VAL A 133 -28.52 38.67 13.57
C VAL A 133 -28.78 37.48 14.50
N PRO A 134 -29.94 36.79 14.37
CA PRO A 134 -30.29 35.68 15.25
C PRO A 134 -29.43 34.43 15.05
N THR A 135 -28.79 34.29 13.88
CA THR A 135 -27.94 33.15 13.54
C THR A 135 -26.74 33.58 12.70
N THR A 136 -25.65 32.83 12.80
CA THR A 136 -24.43 33.01 11.99
C THR A 136 -23.98 31.66 11.44
N THR A 137 -23.65 31.60 10.15
CA THR A 137 -23.07 30.40 9.54
C THR A 137 -21.55 30.40 9.70
N VAL A 138 -21.00 29.35 10.31
CA VAL A 138 -19.57 29.09 10.40
C VAL A 138 -19.20 28.03 9.37
N SER A 139 -18.22 28.33 8.52
CA SER A 139 -17.72 27.42 7.49
C SER A 139 -16.28 27.02 7.78
N ARG A 140 -15.96 25.73 7.66
CA ARG A 140 -14.61 25.19 7.75
C ARG A 140 -14.37 24.17 6.65
N THR A 141 -13.14 24.12 6.17
CA THR A 141 -12.75 23.23 5.08
C THR A 141 -11.43 22.57 5.41
N ALA A 142 -11.35 21.29 5.06
CA ALA A 142 -10.12 20.52 5.10
C ALA A 142 -9.90 19.85 3.74
N VAL A 143 -8.64 19.66 3.36
CA VAL A 143 -8.28 18.86 2.19
C VAL A 143 -7.30 17.80 2.64
N ALA A 144 -7.64 16.54 2.37
CA ALA A 144 -6.72 15.43 2.52
C ALA A 144 -6.28 14.93 1.14
N ASP A 145 -5.06 14.44 1.05
CA ASP A 145 -4.50 13.77 -0.13
C ASP A 145 -4.15 12.33 0.26
N TYR A 146 -4.49 11.38 -0.61
CA TYR A 146 -4.10 9.98 -0.46
C TYR A 146 -2.92 9.68 -1.37
N ALA A 147 -1.84 9.20 -0.76
CA ALA A 147 -0.71 8.63 -1.47
C ALA A 147 -0.69 7.14 -1.11
N GLY A 148 -1.27 6.33 -1.99
CA GLY A 148 -1.35 4.89 -1.78
C GLY A 148 0.03 4.23 -1.84
N PRO A 149 0.16 3.00 -1.31
CA PRO A 149 1.38 2.22 -1.41
C PRO A 149 1.90 2.18 -2.84
N VAL A 150 3.20 2.44 -2.99
CA VAL A 150 3.83 2.58 -4.30
C VAL A 150 4.05 1.18 -4.88
N PRO A 151 3.39 0.78 -5.98
CA PRO A 151 3.60 -0.53 -6.58
C PRO A 151 5.06 -0.71 -6.99
N MET A 152 5.65 -1.86 -6.66
CA MET A 152 7.07 -2.14 -6.85
C MET A 152 7.34 -3.25 -7.86
N GLY A 153 8.41 -3.11 -8.66
CA GLY A 153 9.01 -4.22 -9.39
C GLY A 153 8.69 -4.35 -10.89
N SER A 154 7.49 -4.00 -11.38
CA SER A 154 7.25 -3.93 -12.84
C SER A 154 5.85 -3.43 -13.27
N PRO A 155 5.73 -2.73 -14.42
CA PRO A 155 4.50 -2.66 -15.21
C PRO A 155 4.20 -3.91 -16.03
N CYS A 156 5.11 -4.89 -16.05
CA CYS A 156 4.92 -6.16 -16.76
C CYS A 156 3.80 -6.98 -16.10
N ASN A 157 3.14 -7.84 -16.88
CA ASN A 157 2.17 -8.81 -16.37
C ASN A 157 2.83 -10.00 -15.63
N GLU A 158 4.13 -9.90 -15.36
CA GLU A 158 4.99 -10.87 -14.70
C GLU A 158 5.84 -10.15 -13.64
N TYR A 159 6.12 -10.85 -12.55
CA TYR A 159 7.06 -10.44 -11.51
C TYR A 159 8.08 -11.57 -11.28
N GLY A 160 9.36 -11.24 -11.41
CA GLY A 160 10.45 -12.20 -11.45
C GLY A 160 10.71 -12.74 -12.86
N GLN A 161 11.60 -13.74 -12.95
CA GLN A 161 12.01 -14.35 -14.19
C GLN A 161 10.91 -15.25 -14.78
N ASP A 162 10.69 -15.17 -16.09
CA ASP A 162 9.84 -16.10 -16.85
C ASP A 162 10.68 -16.85 -17.90
N PRO A 163 11.19 -18.06 -17.57
CA PRO A 163 11.92 -18.89 -18.53
C PRO A 163 11.02 -19.58 -19.56
N ASP A 164 9.70 -19.51 -19.41
CA ASP A 164 8.69 -20.17 -20.25
C ASP A 164 7.55 -19.20 -20.63
N ALA A 165 7.96 -18.01 -21.07
CA ALA A 165 7.10 -16.86 -21.34
C ALA A 165 6.00 -17.13 -22.37
N GLY A 166 6.26 -18.03 -23.33
CA GLY A 166 5.32 -18.36 -24.41
C GLY A 166 4.74 -17.11 -25.08
N SER A 167 3.42 -17.09 -25.29
CA SER A 167 2.66 -15.92 -25.78
C SER A 167 2.06 -15.05 -24.66
N ASN A 168 2.35 -15.38 -23.40
CA ASN A 168 1.69 -14.76 -22.24
C ASN A 168 2.36 -13.46 -21.81
N LYS A 169 3.60 -13.24 -22.24
CA LYS A 169 4.37 -12.04 -21.90
C LYS A 169 3.88 -10.79 -22.59
N SER A 170 3.60 -9.76 -21.79
CA SER A 170 3.20 -8.45 -22.27
C SER A 170 4.32 -7.74 -23.04
N ALA A 171 3.93 -6.91 -24.01
CA ALA A 171 4.82 -5.96 -24.67
C ALA A 171 5.41 -4.91 -23.69
N ASN A 172 4.78 -4.71 -22.52
CA ASN A 172 5.25 -3.80 -21.48
C ASN A 172 6.50 -4.33 -20.75
N CYS A 173 6.85 -5.60 -20.92
CA CYS A 173 7.98 -6.26 -20.29
C CYS A 173 9.30 -5.94 -21.02
N ASN A 174 9.75 -4.69 -20.95
CA ASN A 174 10.90 -4.18 -21.71
C ASN A 174 12.28 -4.35 -21.00
N ASN A 175 12.29 -4.81 -19.75
CA ASN A 175 13.49 -5.18 -18.99
C ASN A 175 13.13 -6.34 -18.05
N THR A 176 13.28 -7.58 -18.51
CA THR A 176 13.14 -8.73 -17.61
C THR A 176 14.28 -8.72 -16.63
N ALA A 177 13.94 -8.56 -15.36
CA ALA A 177 14.91 -8.64 -14.30
C ALA A 177 15.38 -10.09 -14.14
N ALA A 178 16.69 -10.28 -13.99
CA ALA A 178 17.27 -11.56 -13.60
C ALA A 178 17.18 -11.69 -12.08
N PHE A 179 15.94 -11.80 -11.60
CA PHE A 179 15.63 -12.11 -10.21
C PHE A 179 14.42 -13.04 -10.10
N TRP A 180 14.31 -13.69 -8.95
CA TRP A 180 13.11 -14.39 -8.49
C TRP A 180 12.51 -13.66 -7.31
N ALA A 181 11.18 -13.71 -7.15
CA ALA A 181 10.56 -13.29 -5.90
C ALA A 181 11.05 -14.22 -4.78
N ASN A 182 11.26 -13.71 -3.57
CA ASN A 182 11.67 -14.52 -2.42
C ASN A 182 10.62 -14.46 -1.32
N VAL A 183 10.35 -15.61 -0.70
CA VAL A 183 9.67 -15.67 0.59
C VAL A 183 10.50 -16.54 1.54
N GLY A 184 11.06 -15.89 2.57
CA GLY A 184 11.75 -16.56 3.65
C GLY A 184 10.81 -17.24 4.64
N SER A 185 11.32 -17.54 5.83
CA SER A 185 10.56 -18.23 6.88
C SER A 185 11.02 -17.86 8.27
N LYS A 186 10.15 -18.01 9.26
CA LYS A 186 10.41 -17.57 10.64
C LYS A 186 11.74 -18.09 11.20
N ASN A 187 12.12 -19.34 10.95
CA ASN A 187 13.37 -19.89 11.48
C ASN A 187 14.60 -19.61 10.60
N ALA A 188 14.45 -19.00 9.41
CA ALA A 188 15.58 -18.55 8.61
C ALA A 188 16.26 -17.31 9.23
N THR A 189 17.53 -17.11 8.90
CA THR A 189 18.36 -16.00 9.39
C THR A 189 18.12 -14.71 8.63
N LYS A 190 17.94 -13.59 9.34
CA LYS A 190 17.69 -12.28 8.73
C LYS A 190 18.82 -11.82 7.81
N GLY A 191 20.08 -12.06 8.18
CA GLY A 191 21.26 -11.73 7.36
C GLY A 191 21.48 -12.69 6.19
N SER A 192 20.41 -13.29 5.68
CA SER A 192 20.38 -14.01 4.42
C SER A 192 19.48 -13.27 3.43
N GLY A 193 19.24 -11.97 3.63
CA GLY A 193 18.54 -11.12 2.68
C GLY A 193 17.10 -10.76 2.95
N ASP A 194 16.32 -11.67 3.53
CA ASP A 194 14.88 -11.45 3.74
C ASP A 194 14.61 -10.75 5.08
N ALA A 195 14.46 -9.42 5.03
CA ALA A 195 14.29 -8.57 6.20
C ALA A 195 12.93 -8.75 6.89
N PHE A 196 11.91 -9.29 6.20
CA PHE A 196 10.53 -9.30 6.69
C PHE A 196 10.00 -10.69 7.03
N GLN A 197 10.49 -11.76 6.39
CA GLN A 197 10.06 -13.13 6.68
C GLN A 197 11.02 -13.92 7.56
N ASN A 198 12.29 -13.53 7.63
CA ASN A 198 13.27 -14.26 8.45
C ASN A 198 13.21 -13.76 9.88
N GLY A 199 12.90 -14.64 10.83
CA GLY A 199 12.71 -14.26 12.24
C GLY A 199 13.99 -14.35 13.07
N VAL A 200 14.95 -15.20 12.69
CA VAL A 200 16.18 -15.41 13.45
C VAL A 200 17.17 -14.28 13.17
N CYS A 201 17.54 -13.55 14.21
CA CYS A 201 18.31 -12.32 14.08
C CYS A 201 19.64 -12.44 14.82
N ALA A 202 20.75 -12.16 14.14
CA ALA A 202 22.08 -12.12 14.74
C ALA A 202 22.48 -10.68 15.10
N ALA A 203 23.34 -10.53 16.11
CA ALA A 203 23.95 -9.24 16.41
C ALA A 203 24.76 -8.75 15.20
N GLY A 204 24.60 -7.47 14.84
CA GLY A 204 25.23 -6.91 13.65
C GLY A 204 24.26 -6.67 12.49
N ASN A 205 23.14 -7.39 12.43
CA ASN A 205 22.08 -7.06 11.46
C ASN A 205 21.17 -5.95 12.03
N ASP A 206 20.71 -5.06 11.17
CA ASP A 206 19.82 -3.97 11.57
C ASP A 206 18.44 -4.51 11.98
N GLY A 207 17.77 -3.80 12.88
CA GLY A 207 16.45 -4.21 13.38
C GLY A 207 16.48 -5.50 14.20
N CYS A 208 17.63 -5.95 14.71
CA CYS A 208 17.71 -7.08 15.64
C CYS A 208 17.72 -6.61 17.09
N VAL A 209 16.70 -6.99 17.86
CA VAL A 209 16.59 -6.71 19.31
C VAL A 209 16.47 -8.03 20.04
N SER A 210 17.43 -8.33 20.93
CA SER A 210 17.45 -9.56 21.73
C SER A 210 17.31 -10.86 20.92
N GLY A 211 17.91 -10.91 19.73
CA GLY A 211 17.86 -12.07 18.82
C GLY A 211 16.59 -12.16 17.98
N VAL A 212 15.67 -11.20 18.11
CA VAL A 212 14.40 -11.12 17.37
C VAL A 212 14.48 -10.05 16.30
N ASN A 213 13.97 -10.36 15.11
CA ASN A 213 13.82 -9.41 14.03
C ASN A 213 12.61 -8.47 14.28
N ALA A 214 12.88 -7.18 14.51
CA ALA A 214 11.88 -6.14 14.70
C ALA A 214 11.13 -5.76 13.40
N ASP A 215 11.71 -6.05 12.23
CA ASP A 215 11.07 -5.83 10.93
C ASP A 215 10.19 -7.03 10.51
N TYR A 216 10.15 -8.10 11.31
CA TYR A 216 9.41 -9.32 10.96
C TYR A 216 7.91 -9.04 10.79
N ASP A 217 7.37 -9.49 9.66
CA ASP A 217 5.95 -9.43 9.34
C ASP A 217 5.41 -10.84 9.11
N PRO A 218 4.51 -11.37 9.95
CA PRO A 218 3.99 -12.72 9.77
C PRO A 218 3.15 -12.90 8.49
N ASN A 219 2.69 -11.82 7.86
CA ASN A 219 1.77 -11.85 6.72
C ASN A 219 2.42 -12.15 5.38
N GLY A 220 3.76 -12.25 5.30
CA GLY A 220 4.41 -12.52 4.03
C GLY A 220 4.62 -11.29 3.17
N TYR A 221 4.57 -11.53 1.87
CA TYR A 221 4.59 -10.52 0.83
C TYR A 221 3.24 -10.46 0.13
N VAL A 222 2.87 -9.27 -0.34
CA VAL A 222 1.66 -9.07 -1.14
C VAL A 222 2.06 -8.49 -2.49
N TYR A 223 1.56 -9.12 -3.55
CA TYR A 223 1.70 -8.67 -4.93
C TYR A 223 0.33 -8.27 -5.46
N LEU A 224 0.26 -7.13 -6.14
CA LEU A 224 -0.93 -6.64 -6.81
C LEU A 224 -0.94 -7.11 -8.26
N VAL A 225 -2.07 -7.66 -8.71
CA VAL A 225 -2.40 -7.91 -10.11
C VAL A 225 -3.38 -6.83 -10.54
N ASN A 226 -2.87 -5.79 -11.20
CA ASN A 226 -3.66 -4.64 -11.61
C ASN A 226 -4.12 -4.79 -13.07
N ILE A 227 -5.41 -4.58 -13.29
CA ILE A 227 -6.08 -4.69 -14.58
C ILE A 227 -6.54 -3.29 -15.00
N THR A 228 -5.98 -2.76 -16.07
CA THR A 228 -6.24 -1.40 -16.55
C THR A 228 -7.42 -1.30 -17.50
N ALA A 229 -7.77 -2.40 -18.17
CA ALA A 229 -8.93 -2.51 -19.06
C ALA A 229 -9.50 -3.93 -18.98
N PRO A 230 -10.80 -4.15 -19.32
CA PRO A 230 -11.41 -5.46 -19.19
C PRO A 230 -10.63 -6.57 -19.90
N VAL A 231 -10.48 -7.72 -19.24
CA VAL A 231 -9.80 -8.91 -19.76
C VAL A 231 -10.75 -10.12 -19.71
N THR A 232 -10.40 -11.20 -20.42
CA THR A 232 -11.21 -12.42 -20.49
C THR A 232 -10.51 -13.58 -19.80
N ASN A 233 -11.24 -14.35 -18.98
CA ASN A 233 -10.77 -15.56 -18.31
C ASN A 233 -9.40 -15.39 -17.63
N LEU A 234 -9.29 -14.42 -16.72
CA LEU A 234 -8.04 -14.09 -16.04
C LEU A 234 -7.44 -15.34 -15.35
N GLN A 235 -6.20 -15.65 -15.70
CA GLN A 235 -5.36 -16.64 -15.04
C GLN A 235 -4.30 -15.92 -14.20
N ILE A 236 -4.10 -16.38 -12.99
CA ILE A 236 -3.01 -15.95 -12.11
C ILE A 236 -2.19 -17.20 -11.80
N GLU A 237 -0.89 -17.18 -12.13
CA GLU A 237 -0.01 -18.33 -12.02
C GLU A 237 1.25 -17.99 -11.21
N ALA A 238 1.85 -19.03 -10.63
CA ALA A 238 3.17 -18.95 -10.03
C ALA A 238 4.12 -19.96 -10.68
N PHE A 239 5.35 -19.54 -10.94
CA PHE A 239 6.42 -20.40 -11.38
C PHE A 239 7.18 -20.93 -10.18
N ASP A 240 7.40 -22.25 -10.15
CA ASP A 240 8.09 -22.93 -9.05
C ASP A 240 7.54 -22.56 -7.65
N PRO A 241 6.23 -22.74 -7.41
CA PRO A 241 5.59 -22.22 -6.19
C PRO A 241 5.96 -23.00 -4.91
N ALA A 242 6.65 -24.13 -5.03
CA ALA A 242 7.02 -24.98 -3.92
C ALA A 242 8.50 -24.83 -3.64
N GLN A 243 8.91 -24.80 -2.36
CA GLN A 243 10.32 -24.85 -2.03
C GLN A 243 10.92 -26.20 -2.47
N VAL A 244 11.78 -26.20 -3.47
CA VAL A 244 12.51 -27.39 -3.93
C VAL A 244 13.99 -27.14 -3.82
N VAL A 245 14.61 -27.69 -2.77
CA VAL A 245 16.00 -27.37 -2.40
C VAL A 245 16.95 -27.74 -3.53
N VAL A 246 17.54 -26.74 -4.17
CA VAL A 246 18.53 -26.88 -5.24
C VAL A 246 19.83 -26.14 -4.94
N GLY A 247 19.86 -25.33 -3.87
CA GLY A 247 20.99 -24.45 -3.54
C GLY A 247 20.94 -23.18 -4.37
N ASP A 248 21.57 -22.10 -3.89
CA ASP A 248 21.53 -20.79 -4.54
C ASP A 248 22.00 -20.88 -6.01
N HIS A 249 23.07 -21.63 -6.27
CA HIS A 249 23.62 -21.86 -7.61
C HIS A 249 23.02 -23.07 -8.35
N CYS A 250 21.92 -23.61 -7.85
CA CYS A 250 21.32 -24.84 -8.35
C CYS A 250 22.31 -26.02 -8.47
N ASP A 251 23.22 -26.09 -7.51
CA ASP A 251 24.40 -26.96 -7.48
C ASP A 251 24.34 -28.02 -6.37
N ALA A 252 23.19 -28.19 -5.69
CA ALA A 252 22.97 -29.18 -4.63
C ALA A 252 23.08 -30.66 -5.09
N GLY A 253 23.54 -30.94 -6.31
CA GLY A 253 23.83 -32.26 -6.85
C GLY A 253 22.61 -33.08 -7.28
N ASN A 254 21.42 -32.79 -6.73
CA ASN A 254 20.16 -33.51 -6.99
C ASN A 254 19.59 -33.31 -8.41
N LEU A 255 20.05 -32.31 -9.16
CA LEU A 255 19.68 -32.05 -10.55
C LEU A 255 20.49 -32.87 -11.58
N SER A 256 21.63 -33.43 -11.18
CA SER A 256 22.60 -34.05 -12.11
C SER A 256 22.02 -35.18 -12.96
N ALA A 257 21.12 -35.98 -12.37
CA ALA A 257 20.41 -37.05 -13.07
C ALA A 257 19.08 -36.58 -13.69
N ALA A 258 18.44 -35.55 -13.12
CA ALA A 258 17.16 -35.01 -13.60
C ALA A 258 17.27 -34.43 -15.02
N LYS A 259 18.40 -33.80 -15.38
CA LYS A 259 18.64 -33.29 -16.75
C LYS A 259 18.59 -34.40 -17.82
N ASN A 260 18.83 -35.65 -17.44
CA ASN A 260 18.91 -36.79 -18.37
C ASN A 260 17.57 -37.55 -18.49
N LEU A 261 16.47 -37.03 -17.94
CA LEU A 261 15.18 -37.72 -17.98
C LEU A 261 14.64 -37.94 -19.40
N GLY A 262 14.92 -37.04 -20.36
CA GLY A 262 14.45 -37.19 -21.74
C GLY A 262 12.94 -37.40 -21.81
N ALA A 263 12.49 -38.45 -22.51
CA ALA A 263 11.07 -38.80 -22.65
C ALA A 263 10.35 -39.16 -21.32
N ASN A 264 11.09 -39.22 -20.23
CA ASN A 264 10.63 -39.64 -18.91
C ASN A 264 10.33 -38.45 -18.00
N ALA A 265 10.61 -37.24 -18.49
CA ALA A 265 10.28 -36.00 -17.82
C ALA A 265 8.76 -35.87 -17.61
N PRO A 266 8.32 -34.97 -16.72
CA PRO A 266 6.91 -34.73 -16.51
C PRO A 266 6.16 -34.41 -17.83
N PRO A 267 4.87 -34.76 -17.96
CA PRO A 267 4.09 -34.48 -19.16
C PRO A 267 4.16 -33.00 -19.58
N GLY A 268 4.43 -32.78 -20.87
CA GLY A 268 4.61 -31.45 -21.45
C GLY A 268 6.04 -30.91 -21.40
N ILE A 269 6.96 -31.58 -20.69
CA ILE A 269 8.38 -31.19 -20.63
C ILE A 269 9.16 -31.92 -21.72
N THR A 270 9.64 -31.17 -22.70
CA THR A 270 10.50 -31.67 -23.80
C THR A 270 11.94 -31.18 -23.68
N ASP A 271 12.22 -30.31 -22.72
CA ASP A 271 13.45 -29.54 -22.56
C ASP A 271 14.18 -29.88 -21.25
N ALA A 272 14.01 -31.11 -20.73
CA ALA A 272 14.57 -31.54 -19.44
C ALA A 272 16.08 -31.31 -19.30
N SER A 273 16.85 -31.46 -20.39
CA SER A 273 18.30 -31.29 -20.39
C SER A 273 18.75 -29.85 -20.11
N THR A 274 17.94 -28.86 -20.48
CA THR A 274 18.17 -27.44 -20.19
C THR A 274 17.44 -27.00 -18.93
N ARG A 275 16.18 -27.42 -18.76
CA ARG A 275 15.32 -27.05 -17.63
C ARG A 275 15.84 -27.54 -16.29
N TYR A 276 16.44 -28.72 -16.24
CA TYR A 276 16.98 -29.32 -15.01
C TYR A 276 18.51 -29.37 -15.00
N ALA A 277 19.18 -28.55 -15.80
CA ALA A 277 20.63 -28.44 -15.73
C ALA A 277 21.08 -27.84 -14.38
N PRO A 278 22.15 -28.37 -13.76
CA PRO A 278 22.73 -27.82 -12.53
C PRO A 278 23.65 -26.64 -12.88
N ASN A 279 23.06 -25.45 -13.06
CA ASN A 279 23.77 -24.19 -13.33
C ASN A 279 22.91 -22.98 -12.95
N ASP A 280 23.55 -21.81 -12.90
CA ASP A 280 22.94 -20.48 -12.68
C ASP A 280 22.18 -19.96 -13.90
N GLY A 281 21.67 -20.86 -14.75
CA GLY A 281 20.91 -20.51 -15.94
C GLY A 281 19.52 -19.95 -15.62
N PRO A 282 18.73 -19.65 -16.66
CA PRO A 282 17.42 -19.00 -16.50
C PRO A 282 16.37 -19.83 -15.76
N TRP A 283 16.68 -21.09 -15.49
CA TRP A 283 15.83 -22.03 -14.74
C TRP A 283 16.21 -22.12 -13.26
N CYS A 284 17.28 -21.45 -12.83
CA CYS A 284 17.76 -21.57 -11.47
C CYS A 284 17.01 -20.62 -10.53
N THR A 285 16.01 -21.17 -9.84
CA THR A 285 15.24 -20.49 -8.80
C THR A 285 16.04 -20.30 -7.50
N GLY A 286 16.94 -21.23 -7.20
CA GLY A 286 17.92 -21.08 -6.11
C GLY A 286 17.41 -21.49 -4.73
N ASP A 287 16.25 -22.13 -4.62
CA ASP A 287 15.66 -22.52 -3.33
C ASP A 287 16.65 -23.22 -2.39
N ALA A 288 16.66 -22.77 -1.14
CA ALA A 288 17.69 -23.13 -0.17
C ALA A 288 17.12 -23.39 1.23
N ILE A 289 17.80 -24.27 1.95
CA ILE A 289 17.65 -24.44 3.40
C ILE A 289 18.49 -23.37 4.08
N ILE A 290 17.90 -22.66 5.04
CA ILE A 290 18.56 -21.59 5.79
C ILE A 290 18.47 -21.90 7.28
N ASN A 291 19.57 -21.80 8.01
CA ASN A 291 19.59 -21.97 9.47
C ASN A 291 19.17 -23.38 10.01
N GLY A 292 19.69 -24.45 9.38
CA GLY A 292 19.66 -25.82 9.90
C GLY A 292 18.28 -26.50 9.96
N GLY A 293 18.24 -27.76 10.42
CA GLY A 293 17.02 -28.59 10.43
C GLY A 293 16.77 -29.33 9.11
N ASN A 294 15.51 -29.69 8.84
CA ASN A 294 15.13 -30.16 7.50
C ASN A 294 15.03 -28.98 6.53
N GLY A 295 14.72 -27.77 7.04
CA GLY A 295 14.65 -26.53 6.28
C GLY A 295 13.55 -26.50 5.22
N LEU A 296 12.54 -27.36 5.42
CA LEU A 296 11.44 -27.62 4.50
C LEU A 296 10.22 -26.80 4.91
N VAL A 297 10.00 -25.69 4.21
CA VAL A 297 8.91 -24.77 4.49
C VAL A 297 7.80 -24.90 3.46
N LYS A 298 6.55 -25.00 3.94
CA LYS A 298 5.38 -24.93 3.06
C LYS A 298 5.22 -23.49 2.59
N THR A 299 4.66 -23.30 1.41
CA THR A 299 4.35 -21.97 0.89
C THR A 299 2.89 -21.91 0.48
N GLN A 300 2.21 -20.86 0.94
CA GLN A 300 0.81 -20.62 0.63
C GLN A 300 0.68 -19.36 -0.22
N PHE A 301 -0.12 -19.47 -1.28
CA PHE A 301 -0.55 -18.39 -2.15
C PHE A 301 -2.05 -18.19 -1.98
N THR A 302 -2.45 -17.01 -1.48
CA THR A 302 -3.85 -16.62 -1.35
C THR A 302 -4.13 -15.49 -2.32
N VAL A 303 -5.07 -15.70 -3.25
CA VAL A 303 -5.54 -14.68 -4.19
C VAL A 303 -6.79 -14.03 -3.62
N TYR A 304 -6.80 -12.71 -3.59
CA TYR A 304 -7.89 -11.87 -3.13
C TYR A 304 -8.53 -11.13 -4.30
N SER A 305 -9.86 -11.10 -4.32
CA SER A 305 -10.66 -10.30 -5.26
C SER A 305 -10.57 -8.81 -4.90
N PRO A 306 -10.87 -7.89 -5.83
CA PRO A 306 -10.92 -6.46 -5.52
C PRO A 306 -11.83 -6.16 -4.32
N GLY A 307 -11.33 -5.35 -3.38
CA GLY A 307 -12.06 -4.90 -2.20
C GLY A 307 -12.13 -3.37 -2.11
N ALA A 308 -12.94 -2.86 -1.17
CA ALA A 308 -13.19 -1.42 -1.03
C ALA A 308 -12.00 -0.61 -0.50
N ASN A 309 -11.11 -1.24 0.28
CA ASN A 309 -10.00 -0.57 0.97
C ASN A 309 -8.68 -0.82 0.24
N THR A 310 -8.26 0.10 -0.63
CA THR A 310 -7.05 -0.03 -1.47
C THR A 310 -5.74 -0.16 -0.68
N TRP A 311 -5.71 0.30 0.57
CA TRP A 311 -4.53 0.28 1.45
C TRP A 311 -4.36 -1.01 2.26
N ASP A 312 -5.37 -1.88 2.32
CA ASP A 312 -5.32 -3.14 3.07
C ASP A 312 -5.84 -4.31 2.22
N PRO A 313 -5.01 -4.82 1.29
CA PRO A 313 -5.38 -5.92 0.41
C PRO A 313 -5.67 -7.23 1.15
N LEU A 314 -5.21 -7.39 2.39
CA LEU A 314 -5.45 -8.60 3.18
C LEU A 314 -6.87 -8.64 3.77
N SER A 315 -7.55 -7.50 3.82
CA SER A 315 -8.97 -7.40 4.21
C SER A 315 -9.96 -7.78 3.10
N TRP A 316 -9.48 -7.98 1.87
CA TRP A 316 -10.34 -8.22 0.72
C TRP A 316 -10.93 -9.65 0.71
N PRO A 317 -11.96 -9.94 -0.11
CA PRO A 317 -12.51 -11.28 -0.23
C PRO A 317 -11.52 -12.26 -0.86
N VAL A 318 -11.34 -13.44 -0.26
CA VAL A 318 -10.50 -14.51 -0.84
C VAL A 318 -11.17 -15.11 -2.07
N ALA A 319 -10.46 -15.11 -3.21
CA ALA A 319 -10.87 -15.75 -4.46
C ALA A 319 -10.39 -17.21 -4.54
N CYS A 320 -9.10 -17.43 -4.27
CA CYS A 320 -8.46 -18.74 -4.35
C CYS A 320 -7.40 -18.88 -3.26
N ASN A 321 -7.13 -20.12 -2.84
CA ASN A 321 -6.06 -20.43 -1.90
C ASN A 321 -5.38 -21.74 -2.29
N LYS A 322 -4.06 -21.72 -2.45
CA LYS A 322 -3.24 -22.91 -2.74
C LYS A 322 -2.04 -22.98 -1.82
N GLN A 323 -1.73 -24.18 -1.36
CA GLN A 323 -0.56 -24.47 -0.54
C GLN A 323 0.29 -25.53 -1.22
N PHE A 324 1.59 -25.31 -1.22
CA PHE A 324 2.60 -26.16 -1.83
C PHE A 324 3.49 -26.77 -0.76
N LEU A 325 3.81 -28.06 -0.94
CA LEU A 325 4.64 -28.81 -0.03
C LEU A 325 6.10 -28.74 -0.48
N PRO A 326 7.06 -28.58 0.45
CA PRO A 326 8.48 -28.52 0.13
C PRO A 326 9.03 -29.89 -0.26
N PHE A 327 10.20 -29.90 -0.91
CA PHE A 327 10.93 -31.10 -1.24
C PHE A 327 12.45 -30.92 -1.15
N ASN A 328 13.11 -31.89 -0.53
CA ASN A 328 14.55 -32.08 -0.62
C ASN A 328 14.82 -33.57 -0.82
N GLY A 329 15.45 -33.91 -1.94
CA GLY A 329 15.72 -35.30 -2.31
C GLY A 329 16.14 -35.44 -3.76
N ASP A 330 16.13 -36.67 -4.24
CA ASP A 330 16.54 -37.03 -5.60
C ASP A 330 15.49 -36.59 -6.64
N LEU A 331 15.78 -35.50 -7.36
CA LEU A 331 14.87 -34.93 -8.35
C LEU A 331 14.70 -35.82 -9.58
N SER A 332 15.65 -36.71 -9.89
CA SER A 332 15.46 -37.66 -11.00
C SER A 332 14.31 -38.62 -10.73
N LYS A 333 14.08 -39.00 -9.47
CA LYS A 333 12.94 -39.83 -9.06
C LYS A 333 11.67 -39.02 -8.88
N ALA A 334 11.79 -37.82 -8.31
CA ALA A 334 10.63 -36.97 -8.07
C ALA A 334 9.96 -36.45 -9.35
N LEU A 335 10.73 -36.31 -10.42
CA LEU A 335 10.28 -35.84 -11.73
C LEU A 335 9.93 -36.97 -12.70
N ASP A 336 10.47 -38.18 -12.53
CA ASP A 336 10.08 -39.33 -13.35
C ASP A 336 8.70 -39.85 -12.91
N LYS A 337 7.69 -39.68 -13.76
CA LYS A 337 6.34 -40.19 -13.50
C LYS A 337 6.19 -41.69 -13.82
N ARG A 338 7.21 -42.34 -14.34
CA ARG A 338 7.18 -43.78 -14.64
C ARG A 338 7.60 -44.58 -13.42
N GLN A 339 6.93 -45.71 -13.24
CA GLN A 339 7.41 -46.78 -12.37
C GLN A 339 7.48 -48.11 -13.13
N PRO A 340 8.28 -49.07 -12.64
CA PRO A 340 8.27 -50.45 -13.13
C PRO A 340 6.89 -51.15 -13.06
N ASN A 341 5.94 -50.61 -12.27
CA ASN A 341 4.65 -51.24 -11.95
C ASN A 341 3.41 -50.32 -12.14
N GLY A 342 3.57 -49.14 -12.77
CA GLY A 342 2.44 -48.27 -13.12
C GLY A 342 1.85 -47.39 -12.00
N THR A 343 2.37 -47.41 -10.77
CA THR A 343 1.99 -46.43 -9.73
C THR A 343 2.70 -45.09 -9.92
N VAL A 344 2.01 -43.97 -9.72
CA VAL A 344 2.62 -42.62 -9.72
C VAL A 344 3.12 -42.33 -8.31
N PHE A 345 4.42 -42.10 -8.11
CA PHE A 345 4.90 -41.57 -6.83
C PHE A 345 4.49 -40.10 -6.73
N ASN A 346 3.65 -39.76 -5.76
CA ASN A 346 3.33 -38.38 -5.46
C ASN A 346 4.37 -37.83 -4.46
N TYR A 347 5.55 -37.46 -4.96
CA TYR A 347 6.58 -36.78 -4.19
C TYR A 347 6.19 -35.31 -3.96
N ASN A 348 5.18 -35.06 -3.12
CA ASN A 348 4.71 -33.72 -2.78
C ASN A 348 4.32 -32.85 -4.00
N GLY A 349 3.93 -33.47 -5.12
CA GLY A 349 3.60 -32.77 -6.36
C GLY A 349 4.79 -32.15 -7.10
N VAL A 350 6.04 -32.53 -6.81
CA VAL A 350 7.25 -31.96 -7.46
C VAL A 350 7.16 -31.97 -8.99
N ALA A 351 6.76 -33.09 -9.61
CA ALA A 351 6.61 -33.17 -11.07
C ALA A 351 5.55 -32.22 -11.66
N ASP A 352 4.62 -31.72 -10.85
CA ASP A 352 3.56 -30.81 -11.27
C ASP A 352 3.93 -29.33 -11.03
N ASN A 353 4.87 -29.05 -10.11
CA ASN A 353 5.15 -27.70 -9.64
C ASN A 353 6.58 -27.22 -9.94
N PHE A 354 7.58 -28.10 -9.86
CA PHE A 354 8.99 -27.71 -9.87
C PHE A 354 9.44 -27.20 -11.25
N ARG A 355 9.94 -25.97 -11.29
CA ARG A 355 10.33 -25.24 -12.52
C ARG A 355 9.22 -25.25 -13.58
N ARG A 356 7.98 -25.05 -13.16
CA ARG A 356 6.79 -24.97 -14.02
C ARG A 356 5.86 -23.86 -13.57
N TRP A 357 5.11 -23.30 -14.52
CA TRP A 357 3.97 -22.44 -14.21
C TRP A 357 2.79 -23.26 -13.73
N VAL A 358 2.28 -22.90 -12.56
CA VAL A 358 1.12 -23.53 -11.91
C VAL A 358 0.04 -22.47 -11.72
N ASN A 359 -1.16 -22.78 -12.21
CA ASN A 359 -2.31 -21.91 -12.01
C ASN A 359 -2.66 -21.81 -10.51
N LEU A 360 -2.68 -20.61 -9.96
CA LEU A 360 -3.12 -20.30 -8.60
C LEU A 360 -4.63 -20.04 -8.56
N CYS A 361 -5.13 -19.28 -9.53
CA CYS A 361 -6.54 -18.87 -9.58
C CYS A 361 -6.99 -18.59 -11.02
N SER A 362 -8.17 -19.09 -11.36
CA SER A 362 -8.86 -18.79 -12.62
C SER A 362 -10.14 -18.02 -12.33
N ILE A 363 -10.29 -16.84 -12.94
CA ILE A 363 -11.48 -16.00 -12.81
C ILE A 363 -12.18 -15.98 -14.19
N PRO A 364 -13.27 -16.74 -14.37
CA PRO A 364 -13.89 -16.93 -15.66
C PRO A 364 -14.68 -15.71 -16.13
N GLY A 365 -14.88 -15.60 -17.44
CA GLY A 365 -15.71 -14.56 -18.05
C GLY A 365 -14.97 -13.24 -18.28
N THR A 366 -15.72 -12.13 -18.37
CA THR A 366 -15.14 -10.79 -18.53
C THR A 366 -14.83 -10.21 -17.15
N VAL A 367 -13.55 -9.98 -16.89
CA VAL A 367 -13.04 -9.37 -15.67
C VAL A 367 -12.87 -7.87 -15.90
N PRO A 368 -13.56 -7.00 -15.14
CA PRO A 368 -13.43 -5.55 -15.31
C PRO A 368 -12.06 -5.05 -14.84
N ALA A 369 -11.76 -3.79 -15.16
CA ALA A 369 -10.61 -3.09 -14.57
C ALA A 369 -10.72 -3.08 -13.03
N GLY A 370 -9.60 -3.25 -12.36
CA GLY A 370 -9.52 -3.42 -10.91
C GLY A 370 -8.23 -4.11 -10.47
N THR A 371 -8.04 -4.26 -9.18
CA THR A 371 -6.81 -4.80 -8.61
C THR A 371 -7.12 -6.03 -7.76
N TYR A 372 -6.47 -7.15 -8.08
CA TYR A 372 -6.43 -8.35 -7.23
C TYR A 372 -5.13 -8.34 -6.42
N ALA A 373 -5.10 -9.07 -5.32
CA ALA A 373 -3.89 -9.23 -4.52
C ALA A 373 -3.51 -10.71 -4.37
N VAL A 374 -2.22 -11.01 -4.35
CA VAL A 374 -1.64 -12.33 -4.12
C VAL A 374 -0.77 -12.24 -2.87
N GLN A 375 -1.24 -12.80 -1.76
CA GLN A 375 -0.43 -12.96 -0.56
C GLN A 375 0.40 -14.24 -0.68
N VAL A 376 1.70 -14.14 -0.39
CA VAL A 376 2.63 -15.27 -0.34
C VAL A 376 3.27 -15.33 1.03
N LYS A 377 3.13 -16.46 1.74
CA LYS A 377 3.71 -16.65 3.08
C LYS A 377 4.16 -18.09 3.33
N THR A 378 5.06 -18.25 4.29
CA THR A 378 5.49 -19.56 4.82
C THR A 378 5.08 -19.75 6.28
N ASN A 379 4.71 -18.67 6.98
CA ASN A 379 4.41 -18.67 8.41
C ASN A 379 2.99 -19.18 8.72
N GLY A 380 2.85 -19.87 9.85
CA GLY A 380 1.58 -20.39 10.34
C GLY A 380 1.10 -21.63 9.58
N LEU A 381 1.99 -22.32 8.85
CA LEU A 381 1.64 -23.47 8.00
C LEU A 381 2.06 -24.83 8.61
N GLY A 382 2.45 -24.81 9.88
CA GLY A 382 2.85 -26.00 10.63
C GLY A 382 4.29 -26.46 10.33
N ALA A 383 5.16 -25.56 9.87
CA ALA A 383 6.59 -25.80 9.64
C ALA A 383 7.46 -24.59 10.08
N ASP A 384 6.94 -23.74 10.96
CA ASP A 384 7.58 -22.46 11.33
C ASP A 384 8.91 -22.63 12.08
N GLY A 385 9.21 -23.84 12.56
CA GLY A 385 10.51 -24.21 13.15
C GLY A 385 11.57 -24.59 12.12
N GLU A 386 11.22 -24.69 10.85
CA GLU A 386 12.14 -24.96 9.74
C GLU A 386 12.56 -23.64 9.09
N GLY A 387 13.83 -23.55 8.70
CA GLY A 387 14.37 -22.35 8.05
C GLY A 387 14.72 -22.63 6.59
N GLY A 388 14.23 -21.77 5.71
CA GLY A 388 14.41 -21.91 4.28
C GLY A 388 13.79 -20.77 3.49
N HIS A 389 14.22 -20.65 2.24
CA HIS A 389 13.72 -19.70 1.26
C HIS A 389 13.06 -20.45 0.12
N ASN A 390 11.87 -19.98 -0.27
CA ASN A 390 11.20 -20.36 -1.51
C ASN A 390 11.24 -19.18 -2.48
N ARG A 391 11.66 -19.45 -3.71
CA ARG A 391 11.85 -18.45 -4.76
C ARG A 391 11.02 -18.82 -5.97
N PHE A 392 10.25 -17.85 -6.44
CA PHE A 392 9.18 -18.09 -7.42
C PHE A 392 9.05 -16.93 -8.40
N GLY A 393 8.32 -17.17 -9.50
CA GLY A 393 7.82 -16.13 -10.40
C GLY A 393 6.31 -15.98 -10.24
N LEU A 394 5.75 -14.82 -10.56
CA LEU A 394 4.30 -14.61 -10.68
C LEU A 394 3.96 -14.08 -12.06
N ARG A 395 2.82 -14.49 -12.61
CA ARG A 395 2.27 -13.88 -13.82
C ARG A 395 0.76 -13.90 -13.84
N ALA A 396 0.20 -13.04 -14.68
CA ALA A 396 -1.22 -13.05 -14.97
C ALA A 396 -1.50 -12.72 -16.43
N TYR A 397 -2.51 -13.37 -17.01
CA TYR A 397 -2.91 -13.17 -18.40
C TYR A 397 -4.38 -13.52 -18.61
N GLY A 398 -4.97 -13.04 -19.69
CA GLY A 398 -6.31 -13.42 -20.14
C GLY A 398 -6.27 -14.26 -21.41
N SER A 399 -7.42 -14.78 -21.83
CA SER A 399 -7.57 -15.54 -23.09
C SER A 399 -7.51 -14.67 -24.34
N GLY A 400 -7.77 -13.36 -24.22
CA GLY A 400 -7.64 -12.41 -25.32
C GLY A 400 -6.18 -12.08 -25.62
N SER A 401 -5.82 -11.97 -26.90
CA SER A 401 -4.43 -11.75 -27.31
C SER A 401 -3.82 -10.44 -26.79
N SER A 402 -4.64 -9.42 -26.50
CA SER A 402 -4.22 -8.14 -25.92
C SER A 402 -4.39 -8.07 -24.40
N ASP A 403 -5.01 -9.07 -23.76
CA ASP A 403 -5.36 -9.01 -22.33
C ASP A 403 -4.11 -8.88 -21.46
N LYS A 404 -3.02 -9.56 -21.85
CA LYS A 404 -1.72 -9.47 -21.18
C LYS A 404 -1.17 -8.05 -21.08
N ASP A 405 -1.47 -7.18 -22.04
CA ASP A 405 -0.97 -5.80 -22.06
C ASP A 405 -1.79 -4.85 -21.18
N ASN A 406 -2.95 -5.32 -20.71
CA ASN A 406 -3.82 -4.63 -19.76
C ASN A 406 -3.57 -5.08 -18.31
N ILE A 407 -2.58 -5.93 -18.07
CA ILE A 407 -2.29 -6.52 -16.76
C ILE A 407 -0.87 -6.14 -16.33
N SER A 408 -0.70 -5.81 -15.05
CA SER A 408 0.62 -5.65 -14.43
C SER A 408 0.67 -6.36 -13.08
N VAL A 409 1.82 -6.96 -12.74
CA VAL A 409 2.09 -7.63 -11.48
C VAL A 409 3.23 -6.93 -10.75
N ALA A 410 2.97 -6.44 -9.54
CA ALA A 410 3.92 -5.64 -8.77
C ALA A 410 3.81 -5.94 -7.27
N GLY A 411 4.90 -5.84 -6.51
CA GLY A 411 4.87 -5.84 -5.05
C GLY A 411 4.06 -4.65 -4.51
N PHE A 412 3.39 -4.83 -3.37
CA PHE A 412 2.48 -3.81 -2.83
C PHE A 412 3.21 -2.62 -2.19
N ASN A 413 4.07 -2.88 -1.20
CA ASN A 413 4.82 -1.86 -0.44
C ASN A 413 6.26 -2.28 -0.10
N LYS A 414 6.55 -3.58 -0.24
CA LYS A 414 7.83 -4.19 0.05
C LYS A 414 7.99 -5.44 -0.81
N MET A 415 9.22 -5.83 -1.04
CA MET A 415 9.56 -7.04 -1.77
C MET A 415 10.85 -7.63 -1.23
N ALA A 416 10.95 -8.96 -1.23
CA ALA A 416 12.23 -9.64 -1.21
C ALA A 416 12.44 -10.29 -2.58
N MET A 417 13.68 -10.18 -3.07
CA MET A 417 14.06 -10.70 -4.37
C MET A 417 15.40 -11.40 -4.27
N TYR A 418 15.53 -12.48 -5.01
CA TYR A 418 16.78 -13.20 -5.19
C TYR A 418 17.35 -12.86 -6.56
N GLY A 419 18.46 -12.12 -6.59
CA GLY A 419 19.14 -11.77 -7.84
C GLY A 419 20.10 -12.88 -8.27
N ASN A 420 19.98 -13.33 -9.53
CA ASN A 420 20.80 -14.36 -10.15
C ASN A 420 21.43 -13.86 -11.48
N THR A 421 21.89 -12.61 -11.50
CA THR A 421 22.24 -11.91 -12.75
C THR A 421 23.62 -12.31 -13.29
N PRO A 422 23.77 -12.90 -14.50
CA PRO A 422 25.07 -13.37 -14.99
C PRO A 422 26.04 -12.29 -15.50
N ASN A 423 25.60 -11.04 -15.63
CA ASN A 423 26.34 -9.98 -16.35
C ASN A 423 26.65 -8.74 -15.51
N GLY A 424 26.54 -8.82 -14.18
CA GLY A 424 26.94 -7.76 -13.26
C GLY A 424 26.19 -6.43 -13.38
N ARG A 425 25.16 -6.31 -14.22
CA ARG A 425 24.27 -5.14 -14.28
C ARG A 425 22.82 -5.57 -14.51
N THR A 426 21.93 -5.11 -13.64
CA THR A 426 20.49 -5.25 -13.81
C THR A 426 19.84 -3.87 -13.79
N LYS A 427 18.88 -3.64 -14.69
CA LYS A 427 17.99 -2.48 -14.64
C LYS A 427 16.56 -2.99 -14.60
N PHE A 428 15.77 -2.50 -13.67
CA PHE A 428 14.36 -2.85 -13.60
C PHE A 428 13.53 -1.71 -13.06
N PHE A 429 12.22 -1.84 -13.19
CA PHE A 429 11.27 -0.87 -12.66
C PHE A 429 11.19 -1.01 -11.15
N LEU A 430 11.51 0.07 -10.43
CA LEU A 430 11.54 0.05 -8.99
C LEU A 430 10.16 0.31 -8.41
N ALA A 431 9.57 1.46 -8.75
CA ALA A 431 8.33 1.91 -8.15
C ALA A 431 7.58 2.89 -9.06
N ARG A 432 6.25 2.85 -9.07
CA ARG A 432 5.43 3.78 -9.87
C ARG A 432 5.15 5.08 -9.10
N VAL A 433 5.76 6.18 -9.50
CA VAL A 433 5.61 7.51 -8.87
C VAL A 433 4.76 8.41 -9.77
N PRO A 434 3.46 8.60 -9.50
CA PRO A 434 2.56 9.36 -10.38
C PRO A 434 2.93 10.85 -10.47
N SER A 435 2.46 11.57 -11.49
CA SER A 435 2.74 13.01 -11.64
C SER A 435 2.26 13.83 -10.43
N GLY A 436 1.24 13.34 -9.72
CA GLY A 436 0.73 13.95 -8.49
C GLY A 436 1.73 14.01 -7.33
N ALA A 437 2.83 13.26 -7.41
CA ALA A 437 3.88 13.21 -6.40
C ALA A 437 4.92 14.34 -6.50
N HIS A 438 4.82 15.26 -7.47
CA HIS A 438 5.73 16.40 -7.57
C HIS A 438 5.82 17.20 -6.26
N GLY A 439 7.04 17.64 -5.93
CA GLY A 439 7.33 18.37 -4.70
C GLY A 439 7.37 17.52 -3.43
N GLN A 440 7.20 16.20 -3.54
CA GLN A 440 7.28 15.26 -2.41
C GLN A 440 8.63 14.55 -2.37
N LEU A 441 8.90 13.81 -1.30
CA LEU A 441 10.11 12.99 -1.18
C LEU A 441 9.78 11.53 -1.49
N PHE A 442 10.43 10.94 -2.49
CA PHE A 442 10.36 9.51 -2.75
C PHE A 442 11.50 8.81 -2.01
N ASN A 443 11.17 7.83 -1.17
CA ASN A 443 12.12 7.12 -0.35
C ASN A 443 12.22 5.68 -0.81
N VAL A 444 13.46 5.21 -0.95
CA VAL A 444 13.78 3.82 -1.24
C VAL A 444 14.64 3.31 -0.09
N ARG A 445 14.26 2.18 0.51
CA ARG A 445 15.10 1.47 1.47
C ARG A 445 15.54 0.14 0.89
N LEU A 446 16.79 -0.21 1.12
CA LEU A 446 17.47 -1.38 0.58
C LEU A 446 18.14 -2.12 1.75
N PHE A 447 17.89 -3.42 1.86
CA PHE A 447 18.49 -4.27 2.89
C PHE A 447 19.34 -5.35 2.25
N ASP A 448 20.49 -5.62 2.87
CA ASP A 448 21.44 -6.69 2.52
C ASP A 448 22.07 -6.56 1.14
N ILE A 449 22.18 -5.35 0.59
CA ILE A 449 22.66 -5.15 -0.78
C ILE A 449 24.17 -5.39 -0.98
N GLY A 450 24.92 -5.70 0.08
CA GLY A 450 26.36 -5.88 0.01
C GLY A 450 26.79 -7.24 -0.53
N ASP A 451 25.93 -8.25 -0.47
CA ASP A 451 26.26 -9.60 -0.91
C ASP A 451 26.28 -9.68 -2.45
N GLY A 452 27.36 -10.27 -2.97
CA GLY A 452 27.65 -10.30 -4.41
C GLY A 452 28.22 -9.00 -5.00
N ALA A 453 28.31 -7.91 -4.22
CA ALA A 453 28.95 -6.67 -4.66
C ALA A 453 30.49 -6.81 -4.67
N VAL A 454 31.12 -6.46 -5.79
CA VAL A 454 32.59 -6.31 -5.86
C VAL A 454 32.99 -4.83 -5.89
N SER A 455 34.30 -4.56 -5.84
CA SER A 455 34.82 -3.20 -5.94
C SER A 455 34.27 -2.46 -7.18
N GLY A 456 33.68 -1.29 -6.95
CA GLY A 456 33.03 -0.49 -8.00
C GLY A 456 31.56 -0.83 -8.27
N SER A 457 30.93 -1.66 -7.43
CA SER A 457 29.49 -1.87 -7.48
C SER A 457 28.73 -0.61 -7.10
N THR A 458 27.62 -0.35 -7.79
CA THR A 458 26.77 0.82 -7.57
C THR A 458 25.29 0.50 -7.70
N ILE A 459 24.47 1.19 -6.92
CA ILE A 459 23.03 1.26 -7.12
C ILE A 459 22.67 2.70 -7.46
N GLN A 460 21.87 2.88 -8.52
CA GLN A 460 21.41 4.18 -8.97
C GLN A 460 19.87 4.20 -9.11
N VAL A 461 19.24 5.21 -8.52
CA VAL A 461 17.81 5.49 -8.74
C VAL A 461 17.66 6.40 -9.96
N LEU A 462 16.89 5.93 -10.94
CA LEU A 462 16.72 6.57 -12.24
C LEU A 462 15.29 7.08 -12.42
N PRO A 463 15.08 8.30 -12.95
CA PRO A 463 13.75 8.78 -13.34
C PRO A 463 13.05 7.85 -14.36
N PRO A 464 11.73 8.00 -14.52
CA PRO A 464 11.01 7.36 -15.63
C PRO A 464 11.69 7.64 -16.97
N SER A 465 11.65 6.66 -17.87
CA SER A 465 12.31 6.77 -19.18
C SER A 465 11.80 7.96 -19.99
N GLU A 466 10.52 8.31 -19.82
CA GLU A 466 9.87 9.45 -20.48
C GLU A 466 10.27 10.81 -19.89
N THR A 467 10.67 10.86 -18.61
CA THR A 467 11.18 12.08 -17.98
C THR A 467 12.65 12.31 -18.33
N GLY A 468 13.45 11.22 -18.38
CA GLY A 468 14.89 11.28 -18.64
C GLY A 468 15.70 11.94 -17.49
N GLY A 469 17.00 12.11 -17.72
CA GLY A 469 17.90 12.80 -16.79
C GLY A 469 18.20 12.04 -15.48
N THR A 470 18.58 12.79 -14.45
CA THR A 470 18.82 12.30 -13.08
C THR A 470 17.97 13.11 -12.10
N PHE A 471 17.60 12.50 -10.96
CA PHE A 471 16.93 13.26 -9.91
C PHE A 471 17.98 14.14 -9.18
N PRO A 472 17.75 15.46 -9.02
CA PRO A 472 18.67 16.32 -8.29
C PRO A 472 18.45 16.21 -6.78
N GLY A 473 19.51 16.46 -6.00
CA GLY A 473 19.41 16.65 -4.55
C GLY A 473 19.12 15.39 -3.74
N CYS A 474 19.39 14.20 -4.28
CA CYS A 474 19.25 12.96 -3.54
C CYS A 474 20.12 12.93 -2.28
N VAL A 475 19.60 12.33 -1.21
CA VAL A 475 20.29 12.18 0.07
C VAL A 475 20.31 10.71 0.47
N GLY A 476 21.50 10.21 0.77
CA GLY A 476 21.74 8.88 1.32
C GLY A 476 21.74 8.93 2.84
N THR A 477 21.09 7.98 3.49
CA THR A 477 21.10 7.79 4.94
C THR A 477 21.12 6.32 5.28
N GLY A 478 22.04 5.88 6.14
CA GLY A 478 22.10 4.50 6.61
C GLY A 478 23.44 4.17 7.29
N PRO A 479 23.57 2.97 7.88
CA PRO A 479 24.76 2.57 8.62
C PRO A 479 26.03 2.56 7.76
N SER A 480 25.94 2.11 6.51
CA SER A 480 27.10 1.92 5.64
C SER A 480 27.30 3.09 4.70
N ILE A 481 26.22 3.71 4.20
CA ILE A 481 26.31 4.92 3.38
C ILE A 481 26.62 6.20 4.17
N GLY A 482 26.36 6.21 5.48
CA GLY A 482 26.42 7.41 6.31
C GLY A 482 25.25 8.36 6.07
N THR A 483 25.46 9.67 6.17
CA THR A 483 24.44 10.69 5.84
C THR A 483 25.05 11.77 4.98
N GLY A 484 24.49 11.99 3.78
CA GLY A 484 25.02 13.02 2.87
C GLY A 484 24.34 13.06 1.51
N ASN A 485 24.70 14.07 0.72
CA ASN A 485 24.21 14.25 -0.63
C ASN A 485 24.79 13.18 -1.57
N LEU A 486 23.96 12.69 -2.49
CA LEU A 486 24.34 11.73 -3.51
C LEU A 486 24.44 12.39 -4.87
N THR A 487 25.52 12.09 -5.59
CA THR A 487 25.66 12.45 -6.99
C THR A 487 24.82 11.52 -7.84
N ASP A 488 23.94 12.08 -8.68
CA ASP A 488 23.04 11.33 -9.58
C ASP A 488 22.25 10.20 -8.91
N CYS A 489 21.91 10.38 -7.62
CA CYS A 489 21.20 9.38 -6.80
C CYS A 489 21.87 8.00 -6.81
N THR A 490 23.20 7.99 -6.84
CA THR A 490 24.02 6.79 -6.90
C THR A 490 24.71 6.54 -5.56
N ILE A 491 24.75 5.27 -5.17
CA ILE A 491 25.46 4.78 -3.97
C ILE A 491 26.49 3.74 -4.41
N SER A 492 27.65 3.73 -3.76
CA SER A 492 28.64 2.66 -3.91
C SER A 492 28.30 1.53 -2.93
N VAL A 493 28.43 0.29 -3.36
CA VAL A 493 28.03 -0.87 -2.57
C VAL A 493 29.21 -1.83 -2.39
N ASP A 494 29.36 -2.34 -1.18
CA ASP A 494 30.35 -3.36 -0.80
C ASP A 494 29.83 -4.20 0.38
N SER A 495 30.63 -5.13 0.88
CA SER A 495 30.24 -6.06 1.95
C SER A 495 29.89 -5.39 3.29
N SER A 496 30.20 -4.11 3.50
CA SER A 496 29.77 -3.40 4.70
C SER A 496 28.25 -3.21 4.77
N TYR A 497 27.56 -3.38 3.64
CA TYR A 497 26.10 -3.24 3.51
C TYR A 497 25.34 -4.52 3.93
N ASN A 498 26.05 -5.61 4.24
CA ASN A 498 25.44 -6.88 4.61
C ASN A 498 24.63 -6.75 5.91
N GLY A 499 23.37 -7.18 5.86
CA GLY A 499 22.42 -7.08 6.96
C GLY A 499 22.06 -5.65 7.37
N LYS A 500 22.33 -4.64 6.53
CA LYS A 500 22.12 -3.21 6.82
C LYS A 500 21.01 -2.59 6.00
N TRP A 501 20.24 -1.69 6.60
CA TRP A 501 19.25 -0.87 5.92
C TRP A 501 19.86 0.44 5.43
N GLU A 502 19.88 0.63 4.12
CA GLU A 502 20.25 1.89 3.49
C GLU A 502 19.03 2.58 2.93
N LYS A 503 18.98 3.91 2.99
CA LYS A 503 17.90 4.72 2.46
C LYS A 503 18.43 5.74 1.45
N ILE A 504 17.82 5.76 0.27
CA ILE A 504 17.99 6.80 -0.74
C ILE A 504 16.72 7.65 -0.73
N SER A 505 16.86 8.93 -0.41
CA SER A 505 15.78 9.91 -0.40
C SER A 505 15.89 10.78 -1.65
N VAL A 506 14.84 10.80 -2.46
CA VAL A 506 14.79 11.44 -3.79
C VAL A 506 13.78 12.58 -3.76
N PRO A 507 14.22 13.85 -3.76
CA PRO A 507 13.31 14.98 -3.91
C PRO A 507 12.69 14.98 -5.30
N ILE A 508 11.38 14.78 -5.38
CA ILE A 508 10.66 14.83 -6.65
C ILE A 508 10.53 16.31 -7.04
N PRO A 509 11.08 16.75 -8.20
CA PRO A 509 11.01 18.14 -8.61
C PRO A 509 9.57 18.65 -8.70
N GLN A 510 9.36 19.95 -8.44
CA GLN A 510 8.04 20.60 -8.63
C GLN A 510 7.57 20.54 -10.09
N THR A 511 8.50 20.40 -11.03
CA THR A 511 8.25 20.27 -12.47
C THR A 511 8.07 18.82 -12.93
N TYR A 512 8.09 17.85 -12.02
CA TYR A 512 7.97 16.44 -12.36
C TYR A 512 6.61 16.15 -13.02
N SER A 513 6.66 15.51 -14.18
CA SER A 513 5.51 15.01 -14.91
C SER A 513 5.87 13.73 -15.64
N CYS A 514 4.87 12.87 -15.82
CA CYS A 514 4.97 11.56 -16.45
C CYS A 514 3.61 11.20 -17.10
N THR A 515 3.55 10.12 -17.86
CA THR A 515 2.31 9.70 -18.54
C THR A 515 1.50 8.78 -17.64
N ASP A 516 0.67 9.35 -16.75
CA ASP A 516 -0.13 8.60 -15.76
C ASP A 516 -1.10 7.57 -16.37
N SER A 517 -1.50 7.76 -17.64
CA SER A 517 -2.36 6.82 -18.36
C SER A 517 -1.60 5.66 -19.01
N SER A 518 -0.28 5.76 -19.14
CA SER A 518 0.54 4.69 -19.73
C SER A 518 0.80 3.59 -18.69
N PRO A 519 0.64 2.30 -19.04
CA PRO A 519 1.02 1.19 -18.17
C PRO A 519 2.50 1.25 -17.74
N THR A 520 3.38 1.70 -18.64
CA THR A 520 4.83 1.85 -18.40
C THR A 520 5.25 3.26 -18.00
N GLY A 521 4.31 4.22 -17.97
CA GLY A 521 4.57 5.59 -17.55
C GLY A 521 4.73 5.72 -16.04
N CYS A 522 5.43 6.78 -15.61
CA CYS A 522 5.64 7.12 -14.20
C CYS A 522 6.47 6.12 -13.39
N TRP A 523 7.07 5.10 -14.01
CA TRP A 523 7.89 4.14 -13.28
C TRP A 523 9.32 4.64 -13.09
N VAL A 524 9.66 4.97 -11.85
CA VAL A 524 11.04 5.12 -11.40
C VAL A 524 11.73 3.78 -11.56
N ARG A 525 12.97 3.80 -12.05
CA ARG A 525 13.77 2.61 -12.31
C ARG A 525 14.95 2.58 -11.35
N LEU A 526 15.52 1.40 -11.19
CA LEU A 526 16.77 1.22 -10.47
C LEU A 526 17.74 0.44 -11.33
N GLU A 527 18.99 0.88 -11.32
CA GLU A 527 20.11 0.15 -11.88
C GLU A 527 21.01 -0.34 -10.75
N PHE A 528 21.23 -1.64 -10.67
CA PHE A 528 22.23 -2.24 -9.81
C PHE A 528 23.35 -2.79 -10.70
N TYR A 529 24.51 -2.17 -10.61
CA TYR A 529 25.77 -2.66 -11.14
C TYR A 529 26.54 -3.36 -10.03
N TYR A 530 26.68 -4.67 -10.09
CA TYR A 530 27.44 -5.51 -9.14
C TYR A 530 28.93 -5.56 -9.43
N GLY A 531 29.42 -4.78 -10.41
CA GLY A 531 30.80 -4.79 -10.85
C GLY A 531 31.10 -5.81 -11.94
N SER A 532 32.23 -5.63 -12.65
CA SER A 532 32.59 -6.48 -13.79
C SER A 532 32.91 -7.91 -13.34
N GLY A 533 32.30 -8.90 -14.01
CA GLY A 533 32.52 -10.33 -13.72
C GLY A 533 31.83 -10.85 -12.45
N SER A 534 31.01 -10.04 -11.80
CA SER A 534 30.19 -10.48 -10.66
C SER A 534 29.08 -11.44 -11.11
N THR A 535 28.82 -12.45 -10.29
CA THR A 535 27.73 -13.43 -10.42
C THR A 535 26.91 -13.41 -9.12
N PRO A 536 26.19 -12.31 -8.84
CA PRO A 536 25.39 -12.20 -7.63
C PRO A 536 24.33 -13.29 -7.59
N ASN A 537 24.24 -13.93 -6.43
CA ASN A 537 23.32 -15.01 -6.10
C ASN A 537 22.84 -14.76 -4.66
N ASP A 538 22.15 -13.64 -4.48
CA ASP A 538 21.83 -13.11 -3.16
C ASP A 538 20.37 -12.64 -3.07
N THR A 539 19.81 -12.75 -1.87
CA THR A 539 18.48 -12.23 -1.54
C THR A 539 18.61 -10.84 -0.95
N THR A 540 17.77 -9.91 -1.38
CA THR A 540 17.72 -8.56 -0.81
C THR A 540 16.28 -8.11 -0.58
N SER A 541 16.06 -7.24 0.40
CA SER A 541 14.71 -6.77 0.78
C SER A 541 14.57 -5.26 0.63
N TRP A 542 13.58 -4.83 -0.13
CA TRP A 542 13.45 -3.46 -0.60
C TRP A 542 12.07 -2.91 -0.26
N THR A 543 12.01 -1.62 0.05
CA THR A 543 10.75 -0.88 0.22
C THR A 543 10.81 0.43 -0.54
N ALA A 544 9.68 0.88 -1.07
CA ALA A 544 9.55 2.19 -1.67
C ALA A 544 8.28 2.88 -1.17
N ASN A 545 8.38 4.16 -0.85
CA ASN A 545 7.25 4.94 -0.37
C ASN A 545 7.43 6.42 -0.72
N ILE A 546 6.33 7.17 -0.75
CA ILE A 546 6.37 8.62 -0.87
C ILE A 546 6.16 9.20 0.54
N GLU A 547 6.94 10.21 0.92
CA GLU A 547 6.86 10.77 2.27
C GLU A 547 5.53 11.49 2.47
N GLY A 548 4.82 11.12 3.55
CA GLY A 548 3.44 11.53 3.82
C GLY A 548 2.38 10.44 3.57
N ASP A 549 2.80 9.20 3.28
CA ASP A 549 1.89 8.06 3.10
C ASP A 549 1.20 7.61 4.42
N PRO A 550 -0.04 7.07 4.35
CA PRO A 550 -0.90 7.03 3.16
C PRO A 550 -1.83 8.25 3.02
N VAL A 551 -1.99 9.04 4.08
CA VAL A 551 -3.05 10.07 4.17
C VAL A 551 -2.49 11.29 4.89
N ARG A 552 -2.62 12.47 4.30
CA ARG A 552 -2.21 13.72 4.95
C ARG A 552 -3.19 14.86 4.67
N LEU A 553 -3.28 15.80 5.61
CA LEU A 553 -3.90 17.10 5.35
C LEU A 553 -2.93 17.94 4.51
N VAL A 554 -3.45 18.58 3.46
CA VAL A 554 -2.68 19.42 2.53
C VAL A 554 -3.15 20.88 2.52
N GLN A 555 -4.02 21.24 3.47
CA GLN A 555 -4.52 22.60 3.68
C GLN A 555 -4.46 22.98 5.15
#